data_AF-A0A8S0X782-F1
#
_entry.id   AF-A0A8S0X782-F1
#
_cell.length_a   1.000
_cell.length_b   1.000
_cell.length_c   1.000
_cell.angle_alpha   90.00
_cell.angle_beta   90.00
_cell.angle_gamma   90.00
#
_symmetry.space_group_name_H-M   'P 1'
#
loop_
_entity.id
_entity.type
_entity.pdbx_description
1 polymer ?
#
loop_
_entity_poly.entity_id
_entity_poly.type
_entity_poly.pdbx_seq_one_letter_code
_entity_poly.pdbx_strand_id
1 'polypeptide(L)'
;MVAIKRVLVTGAAGFIGRNLAGALAALDDVEILRFDGENTGAELQEMAKAADFIFHLAGVDCSQDVEEYDAGNRRLTEELVAYLREAGRKTPFLLSSSTEAELDHPYGRSKRGAEAAVLGYGGDTGASVFIYRLPSVFGKWCLPNDKRPVATFCHNIANDLPITIRDPGATLNLVHVDDVVDEFMGQLEGRFGPELPVAELISQKRWTPYSVYPVYPLKLGQVADLLYYFKAGRQTLAIPNVGDEFTRKLYCTYLSHLPENRFTYPLQVKAGAGGFFAEFIKTPERGQVSVHVLKPGTTTGNHWHQSRCEKLLLVSGRGVVRLRKVHGDEVLACFVSGDNPEVVDIPSGFAHHIQNLGNTELVIVLWANKPFDPGKPGTSFLEV
;
A
#
# COMPACT_ATOMS: atom_id res chain seq x y z
N MET A 1 -18.95 -28.99 -12.88
CA MET A 1 -17.62 -28.40 -13.05
C MET A 1 -17.84 -26.94 -13.35
N VAL A 2 -17.25 -26.04 -12.56
CA VAL A 2 -17.22 -24.61 -12.91
C VAL A 2 -16.40 -24.50 -14.21
N ALA A 3 -16.88 -23.77 -15.20
CA ALA A 3 -16.13 -23.57 -16.43
C ALA A 3 -14.92 -22.70 -16.12
N ILE A 4 -13.71 -23.22 -16.35
CA ILE A 4 -12.47 -22.47 -16.12
C ILE A 4 -12.34 -21.41 -17.23
N LYS A 5 -12.23 -20.14 -16.84
CA LYS A 5 -12.02 -19.01 -17.74
C LYS A 5 -10.52 -18.83 -17.98
N ARG A 6 -10.09 -18.86 -19.24
CA ARG A 6 -8.69 -18.64 -19.60
C ARG A 6 -8.42 -17.16 -19.80
N VAL A 7 -7.52 -16.61 -18.99
CA VAL A 7 -7.19 -15.19 -19.00
C VAL A 7 -5.75 -15.02 -19.49
N LEU A 8 -5.58 -14.42 -20.66
CA LEU A 8 -4.27 -14.06 -21.18
C LEU A 8 -3.81 -12.74 -20.58
N VAL A 9 -2.64 -12.75 -19.93
CA VAL A 9 -1.98 -11.55 -19.41
C VAL A 9 -0.66 -11.39 -20.15
N THR A 10 -0.56 -10.37 -21.01
CA THR A 10 0.72 -9.97 -21.60
C THR A 10 1.46 -9.03 -20.66
N GLY A 11 2.79 -9.11 -20.59
CA GLY A 11 3.59 -8.37 -19.61
C GLY A 11 3.30 -8.83 -18.16
N ALA A 12 3.00 -10.12 -17.97
CA ALA A 12 2.64 -10.70 -16.69
C ALA A 12 3.79 -10.65 -15.66
N ALA A 13 5.04 -10.63 -16.13
CA ALA A 13 6.22 -10.43 -15.30
C ALA A 13 6.47 -8.95 -14.96
N GLY A 14 5.75 -8.00 -15.57
CA GLY A 14 5.86 -6.57 -15.32
C GLY A 14 5.26 -6.12 -13.98
N PHE A 15 5.42 -4.84 -13.63
CA PHE A 15 4.92 -4.28 -12.37
C PHE A 15 3.41 -4.49 -12.15
N ILE A 16 2.58 -4.02 -13.09
CA ILE A 16 1.11 -4.20 -13.01
C ILE A 16 0.76 -5.68 -13.20
N GLY A 17 1.41 -6.36 -14.15
CA GLY A 17 1.18 -7.78 -14.44
C GLY A 17 1.37 -8.69 -13.24
N ARG A 18 2.43 -8.51 -12.44
CA ARG A 18 2.65 -9.30 -11.22
C ARG A 18 1.57 -9.07 -10.17
N ASN A 19 1.14 -7.82 -9.99
CA ASN A 19 0.07 -7.49 -9.05
C ASN A 19 -1.27 -8.09 -9.51
N LEU A 20 -1.61 -7.96 -10.80
CA LEU A 20 -2.83 -8.54 -11.36
C LEU A 20 -2.81 -10.07 -11.30
N ALA A 21 -1.68 -10.69 -11.67
CA ALA A 21 -1.56 -12.15 -11.63
C ALA A 21 -1.66 -12.72 -10.22
N GLY A 22 -1.25 -11.96 -9.19
CA GLY A 22 -1.50 -12.31 -7.79
C GLY A 22 -2.98 -12.28 -7.42
N ALA A 23 -3.74 -11.30 -7.93
CA ALA A 23 -5.18 -11.22 -7.73
C ALA A 23 -5.94 -12.32 -8.49
N LEU A 24 -5.59 -12.57 -9.75
CA LEU A 24 -6.19 -13.63 -10.57
C LEU A 24 -5.94 -15.03 -9.98
N ALA A 25 -4.77 -15.26 -9.39
CA ALA A 25 -4.44 -16.54 -8.76
C ALA A 25 -5.27 -16.85 -7.49
N ALA A 26 -5.99 -15.86 -6.96
CA ALA A 26 -6.91 -16.04 -5.84
C ALA A 26 -8.31 -16.50 -6.30
N LEU A 27 -8.57 -16.59 -7.61
CA LEU A 27 -9.82 -17.08 -8.18
C LEU A 27 -9.70 -18.57 -8.53
N ASP A 28 -10.65 -19.38 -8.05
CA ASP A 28 -10.67 -20.84 -8.28
C ASP A 28 -11.09 -21.25 -9.70
N ASP A 29 -11.65 -20.32 -10.47
CA ASP A 29 -12.23 -20.54 -11.80
C ASP A 29 -11.46 -19.85 -12.93
N VAL A 30 -10.22 -19.43 -12.68
CA VAL A 30 -9.36 -18.75 -13.66
C VAL A 30 -8.06 -19.53 -13.92
N GLU A 31 -7.76 -19.74 -15.20
CA GLU A 31 -6.46 -20.20 -15.68
C GLU A 31 -5.70 -19.01 -16.29
N ILE A 32 -4.52 -18.68 -15.76
CA ILE A 32 -3.72 -17.55 -16.24
C ILE A 32 -2.76 -18.02 -17.34
N LEU A 33 -2.96 -17.53 -18.57
CA LEU A 33 -2.01 -17.67 -19.68
C LEU A 33 -1.05 -16.47 -19.63
N ARG A 34 0.22 -16.72 -19.30
CA ARG A 34 1.22 -15.65 -19.13
C ARG A 34 2.05 -15.49 -20.40
N PHE A 35 2.14 -14.27 -20.90
CA PHE A 35 3.00 -13.92 -22.03
C PHE A 35 3.97 -12.81 -21.64
N ASP A 36 5.27 -13.07 -21.75
CA ASP A 36 6.37 -12.18 -21.42
C ASP A 36 7.49 -12.26 -22.49
N GLY A 37 8.58 -11.51 -22.31
CA GLY A 37 9.65 -11.40 -23.33
C GLY A 37 10.40 -12.70 -23.66
N GLU A 38 10.23 -13.76 -22.86
CA GLU A 38 10.81 -15.09 -23.13
C GLU A 38 9.94 -15.94 -24.06
N ASN A 39 8.68 -15.53 -24.30
CA ASN A 39 7.74 -16.28 -25.13
C ASN A 39 7.91 -15.99 -26.62
N THR A 40 7.51 -16.96 -27.45
CA THR A 40 7.56 -16.85 -28.91
C THR A 40 6.24 -16.34 -29.50
N GLY A 41 6.27 -15.81 -30.73
CA GLY A 41 5.05 -15.42 -31.44
C GLY A 41 4.08 -16.59 -31.69
N ALA A 42 4.58 -17.81 -31.85
CA ALA A 42 3.74 -19.00 -31.96
C ALA A 42 3.00 -19.31 -30.66
N GLU A 43 3.66 -19.14 -29.51
CA GLU A 43 3.01 -19.28 -28.20
C GLU A 43 1.94 -18.20 -28.00
N LEU A 44 2.21 -16.95 -28.39
CA LEU A 44 1.22 -15.87 -28.35
C LEU A 44 -0.02 -16.21 -29.18
N GLN A 45 0.18 -16.76 -30.38
CA GLN A 45 -0.91 -17.16 -31.26
C GLN A 45 -1.79 -18.25 -30.62
N GLU A 46 -1.19 -19.28 -30.02
CA GLU A 46 -1.93 -20.34 -29.34
C GLU A 46 -2.66 -19.84 -28.08
N MET A 47 -2.03 -18.98 -27.30
CA MET A 47 -2.67 -18.33 -26.14
C MET A 47 -3.85 -17.45 -26.58
N ALA A 48 -3.71 -16.68 -27.67
CA ALA A 48 -4.76 -15.83 -28.20
C ALA A 48 -5.99 -16.63 -28.65
N LYS A 49 -5.78 -17.79 -29.28
CA LYS A 49 -6.86 -18.71 -29.67
C LYS A 49 -7.61 -19.29 -28.47
N ALA A 50 -6.90 -19.55 -27.37
CA ALA A 50 -7.44 -20.18 -26.17
C ALA A 50 -8.09 -19.20 -25.18
N ALA A 51 -7.76 -17.90 -25.24
CA ALA A 51 -8.18 -16.92 -24.24
C ALA A 51 -9.67 -16.56 -24.32
N ASP A 52 -10.29 -16.49 -23.15
CA ASP A 52 -11.66 -16.00 -22.92
C ASP A 52 -11.69 -14.54 -22.46
N PHE A 53 -10.57 -14.01 -21.98
CA PHE A 53 -10.36 -12.59 -21.69
C PHE A 53 -8.89 -12.23 -21.83
N ILE A 54 -8.58 -11.01 -22.26
CA ILE A 54 -7.20 -10.54 -22.45
C ILE A 54 -6.95 -9.28 -21.63
N PHE A 55 -5.91 -9.33 -20.80
CA PHE A 55 -5.25 -8.17 -20.21
C PHE A 55 -3.93 -7.92 -20.96
N HIS A 56 -3.93 -6.94 -21.85
CA HIS A 56 -2.74 -6.55 -22.59
C HIS A 56 -1.97 -5.47 -21.82
N LEU A 57 -0.99 -5.91 -21.01
CA LEU A 57 -0.15 -5.04 -20.18
C LEU A 57 1.29 -4.93 -20.69
N ALA A 58 1.65 -5.73 -21.71
CA ALA A 58 2.93 -5.60 -22.39
C ALA A 58 3.04 -4.22 -23.04
N GLY A 59 4.21 -3.60 -22.86
CA GLY A 59 4.51 -2.32 -23.45
C GLY A 59 5.85 -1.80 -22.97
N VAL A 60 6.56 -1.13 -23.86
CA VAL A 60 7.83 -0.48 -23.53
C VAL A 60 7.49 0.93 -23.05
N ASP A 61 7.77 1.21 -21.77
CA ASP A 61 7.66 2.52 -21.15
C ASP A 61 9.02 3.20 -21.02
N CYS A 62 10.11 2.46 -20.85
CA CYS A 62 11.47 2.98 -20.70
C CYS A 62 12.44 2.53 -21.81
N SER A 63 12.49 3.28 -22.91
CA SER A 63 13.54 3.15 -23.94
C SER A 63 14.10 4.51 -24.40
N GLN A 64 15.38 4.54 -24.78
CA GLN A 64 15.96 5.68 -25.51
C GLN A 64 15.79 5.54 -27.03
N ASP A 65 15.36 4.38 -27.51
CA ASP A 65 15.10 4.09 -28.92
C ASP A 65 13.60 4.27 -29.23
N VAL A 66 13.32 5.06 -30.27
CA VAL A 66 11.97 5.31 -30.76
C VAL A 66 11.36 4.05 -31.39
N GLU A 67 12.18 3.21 -32.04
CA GLU A 67 11.74 1.97 -32.68
C GLU A 67 11.30 0.93 -31.63
N GLU A 68 11.92 0.91 -30.45
CA GLU A 68 11.50 0.01 -29.36
C GLU A 68 10.10 0.35 -28.84
N TYR A 69 9.69 1.63 -28.85
CA TYR A 69 8.32 2.01 -28.52
C TYR A 69 7.33 1.51 -29.57
N ASP A 70 7.66 1.61 -30.86
CA ASP A 70 6.79 1.14 -31.94
C ASP A 70 6.66 -0.39 -31.90
N ALA A 71 7.78 -1.11 -31.79
CA ALA A 71 7.81 -2.56 -31.70
C ALA A 71 7.07 -3.09 -30.46
N GLY A 72 7.39 -2.55 -29.28
CA GLY A 72 6.90 -3.09 -28.02
C GLY A 72 5.46 -2.73 -27.65
N ASN A 73 4.91 -1.63 -28.18
CA ASN A 73 3.52 -1.26 -27.92
C ASN A 73 2.62 -1.50 -29.14
N ARG A 74 2.98 -0.93 -30.30
CA ARG A 74 2.10 -0.96 -31.47
C ARG A 74 2.16 -2.31 -32.18
N ARG A 75 3.35 -2.77 -32.59
CA ARG A 75 3.48 -4.00 -33.39
C ARG A 75 3.00 -5.24 -32.62
N LEU A 76 3.39 -5.38 -31.36
CA LEU A 76 2.90 -6.48 -30.52
C LEU A 76 1.36 -6.48 -30.37
N THR A 77 0.76 -5.29 -30.21
CA THR A 77 -0.70 -5.16 -30.17
C THR A 77 -1.31 -5.58 -31.51
N GLU A 78 -0.77 -5.09 -32.63
CA GLU A 78 -1.21 -5.41 -33.99
C GLU A 78 -1.13 -6.92 -34.29
N GLU A 79 -0.06 -7.59 -33.88
CA GLU A 79 0.12 -9.04 -34.00
C GLU A 79 -0.93 -9.81 -33.19
N LEU A 80 -1.11 -9.47 -31.91
CA LEU A 80 -2.10 -10.13 -31.06
C LEU A 80 -3.52 -9.99 -31.62
N VAL A 81 -3.91 -8.79 -32.06
CA VAL A 81 -5.24 -8.61 -32.67
C VAL A 81 -5.36 -9.31 -34.01
N ALA A 82 -4.28 -9.46 -34.79
CA ALA A 82 -4.29 -10.24 -36.03
C ALA A 82 -4.57 -11.72 -35.73
N TYR A 83 -3.90 -12.31 -34.74
CA TYR A 83 -4.16 -13.70 -34.33
C TYR A 83 -5.61 -13.92 -33.87
N LEU A 84 -6.19 -12.96 -33.14
CA LEU A 84 -7.59 -13.04 -32.73
C LEU A 84 -8.55 -12.98 -33.93
N ARG A 85 -8.27 -12.11 -34.91
CA ARG A 85 -9.05 -12.02 -36.16
C ARG A 85 -8.98 -13.31 -36.96
N GLU A 86 -7.77 -13.84 -37.18
CA GLU A 86 -7.55 -15.09 -37.92
C GLU A 86 -8.26 -16.28 -37.26
N ALA A 87 -8.28 -16.30 -35.91
CA ALA A 87 -8.98 -17.30 -35.14
C ALA A 87 -10.51 -17.09 -35.06
N GLY A 88 -11.04 -16.01 -35.64
CA GLY A 88 -12.47 -15.66 -35.58
C GLY A 88 -12.97 -15.40 -34.15
N ARG A 89 -12.07 -14.99 -33.23
CA ARG A 89 -12.39 -14.76 -31.83
C ARG A 89 -13.01 -13.38 -31.63
N LYS A 90 -13.92 -13.31 -30.67
CA LYS A 90 -14.51 -12.07 -30.15
C LYS A 90 -14.11 -11.84 -28.69
N THR A 91 -12.94 -12.34 -28.32
CA THR A 91 -12.41 -12.30 -26.95
C THR A 91 -12.35 -10.85 -26.47
N PRO A 92 -12.95 -10.53 -25.31
CA PRO A 92 -12.86 -9.20 -24.69
C PRO A 92 -11.40 -8.82 -24.42
N PHE A 93 -11.09 -7.55 -24.70
CA PHE A 93 -9.71 -7.08 -24.74
C PHE A 93 -9.53 -5.81 -23.89
N LEU A 94 -8.80 -5.92 -22.79
CA LEU A 94 -8.36 -4.78 -21.99
C LEU A 94 -6.93 -4.37 -22.39
N LEU A 95 -6.75 -3.10 -22.70
CA LEU A 95 -5.45 -2.48 -23.01
C LEU A 95 -5.06 -1.50 -21.91
N SER A 96 -3.87 -1.67 -21.31
CA SER A 96 -3.27 -0.64 -20.46
C SER A 96 -2.52 0.39 -21.33
N SER A 97 -3.21 1.47 -21.66
CA SER A 97 -2.66 2.67 -22.29
C SER A 97 -2.14 3.66 -21.23
N SER A 98 -1.81 4.88 -21.64
CA SER A 98 -1.30 5.95 -20.79
C SER A 98 -2.00 7.26 -21.08
N THR A 99 -2.10 8.12 -20.07
CA THR A 99 -2.52 9.53 -20.27
C THR A 99 -1.62 10.27 -21.26
N GLU A 100 -0.36 9.84 -21.44
CA GLU A 100 0.55 10.39 -22.44
C GLU A 100 0.11 10.12 -23.89
N ALA A 101 -0.84 9.20 -24.13
CA ALA A 101 -1.42 8.99 -25.47
C ALA A 101 -2.06 10.28 -26.03
N GLU A 102 -2.45 11.23 -25.19
CA GLU A 102 -3.01 12.51 -25.64
C GLU A 102 -1.95 13.46 -26.19
N LEU A 103 -0.68 13.22 -25.86
CA LEU A 103 0.44 14.10 -26.19
C LEU A 103 1.12 13.67 -27.50
N ASP A 104 1.70 14.66 -28.21
CA ASP A 104 2.38 14.41 -29.48
C ASP A 104 3.90 14.23 -29.31
N HIS A 105 4.28 13.12 -28.68
CA HIS A 105 5.67 12.65 -28.62
C HIS A 105 5.73 11.15 -28.95
N PRO A 106 6.93 10.56 -29.18
CA PRO A 106 7.06 9.19 -29.66
C PRO A 106 6.29 8.14 -28.85
N TYR A 107 6.42 8.16 -27.52
CA TYR A 107 5.69 7.26 -26.62
C TYR A 107 4.16 7.44 -26.69
N GLY A 108 3.67 8.69 -26.70
CA GLY A 108 2.24 8.98 -26.83
C GLY A 108 1.65 8.52 -28.16
N ARG A 109 2.37 8.77 -29.27
CA ARG A 109 1.99 8.26 -30.61
C ARG A 109 1.95 6.73 -30.66
N SER A 110 2.93 6.07 -30.06
CA SER A 110 3.00 4.62 -29.98
C SER A 110 1.81 4.02 -29.21
N LYS A 111 1.45 4.59 -28.04
CA LYS A 111 0.24 4.18 -27.29
C LYS A 111 -1.05 4.44 -28.07
N ARG A 112 -1.20 5.58 -28.76
CA ARG A 112 -2.35 5.83 -29.65
C ARG A 112 -2.45 4.81 -30.79
N GLY A 113 -1.32 4.39 -31.35
CA GLY A 113 -1.28 3.34 -32.37
C GLY A 113 -1.84 2.02 -31.85
N ALA A 114 -1.44 1.62 -30.64
CA ALA A 114 -2.01 0.45 -29.97
C ALA A 114 -3.52 0.61 -29.70
N GLU A 115 -3.97 1.78 -29.20
CA GLU A 115 -5.40 2.07 -29.02
C GLU A 115 -6.18 1.89 -30.32
N ALA A 116 -5.68 2.43 -31.43
CA ALA A 116 -6.32 2.32 -32.74
C ALA A 116 -6.40 0.86 -33.22
N ALA A 117 -5.37 0.05 -33.00
CA ALA A 117 -5.36 -1.36 -33.38
C ALA A 117 -6.43 -2.17 -32.63
N VAL A 118 -6.58 -1.96 -31.31
CA VAL A 118 -7.58 -2.65 -30.50
C VAL A 118 -9.00 -2.17 -30.83
N LEU A 119 -9.19 -0.86 -31.06
CA LEU A 119 -10.47 -0.31 -31.52
C LEU A 119 -10.88 -0.89 -32.88
N GLY A 120 -9.94 -1.01 -33.82
CA GLY A 120 -10.17 -1.68 -35.10
C GLY A 120 -10.61 -3.13 -34.92
N TYR A 121 -9.94 -3.89 -34.04
CA TYR A 121 -10.33 -5.26 -33.73
C TYR A 121 -11.77 -5.38 -33.21
N GLY A 122 -12.15 -4.56 -32.24
CA GLY A 122 -13.51 -4.56 -31.73
C GLY A 122 -14.54 -4.09 -32.76
N GLY A 123 -14.15 -3.18 -33.66
CA GLY A 123 -14.95 -2.75 -34.81
C GLY A 123 -15.23 -3.89 -35.81
N ASP A 124 -14.19 -4.64 -36.17
CA ASP A 124 -14.24 -5.69 -37.19
C ASP A 124 -14.94 -6.96 -36.68
N THR A 125 -14.73 -7.31 -35.40
CA THR A 125 -15.17 -8.60 -34.83
C THR A 125 -16.43 -8.50 -33.97
N GLY A 126 -16.75 -7.29 -33.49
CA GLY A 126 -17.78 -7.07 -32.48
C GLY A 126 -17.34 -7.42 -31.05
N ALA A 127 -16.03 -7.57 -30.80
CA ALA A 127 -15.50 -7.76 -29.45
C ALA A 127 -15.69 -6.50 -28.57
N SER A 128 -15.80 -6.73 -27.26
CA SER A 128 -15.72 -5.67 -26.26
C SER A 128 -14.27 -5.28 -25.99
N VAL A 129 -14.04 -3.97 -25.87
CA VAL A 129 -12.70 -3.39 -25.75
C VAL A 129 -12.68 -2.37 -24.62
N PHE A 130 -11.71 -2.52 -23.72
CA PHE A 130 -11.52 -1.65 -22.55
C PHE A 130 -10.14 -0.99 -22.63
N ILE A 131 -10.08 0.29 -22.98
CA ILE A 131 -8.83 1.04 -23.08
C ILE A 131 -8.68 1.92 -21.85
N TYR A 132 -7.71 1.62 -21.00
CA TYR A 132 -7.42 2.40 -19.80
C TYR A 132 -6.26 3.35 -20.04
N ARG A 133 -6.47 4.67 -19.91
CA ARG A 133 -5.38 5.66 -19.96
C ARG A 133 -4.86 5.91 -18.56
N LEU A 134 -3.87 5.11 -18.14
CA LEU A 134 -3.33 5.18 -16.80
C LEU A 134 -2.41 6.40 -16.63
N PRO A 135 -2.53 7.16 -15.53
CA PRO A 135 -1.49 8.11 -15.11
C PRO A 135 -0.29 7.34 -14.53
N SER A 136 0.62 8.02 -13.83
CA SER A 136 1.77 7.35 -13.20
C SER A 136 1.30 6.37 -12.12
N VAL A 137 1.51 5.07 -12.33
CA VAL A 137 1.14 4.03 -11.35
C VAL A 137 2.26 3.84 -10.33
N PHE A 138 1.92 3.75 -9.03
CA PHE A 138 2.86 3.43 -7.95
C PHE A 138 2.34 2.26 -7.08
N GLY A 139 3.24 1.56 -6.40
CA GLY A 139 2.89 0.42 -5.57
C GLY A 139 4.03 -0.57 -5.39
N LYS A 140 3.75 -1.63 -4.64
CA LYS A 140 4.70 -2.73 -4.39
C LYS A 140 5.13 -3.42 -5.68
N TRP A 141 6.38 -3.89 -5.69
CA TRP A 141 6.99 -4.59 -6.83
C TRP A 141 7.19 -3.72 -8.07
N CYS A 142 7.07 -2.40 -8.00
CA CYS A 142 7.60 -1.54 -9.05
C CYS A 142 9.14 -1.56 -8.97
N LEU A 143 9.85 -1.72 -10.08
CA LEU A 143 11.31 -1.68 -10.06
C LEU A 143 11.79 -0.23 -9.85
N PRO A 144 12.83 0.00 -9.03
CA PRO A 144 13.47 1.30 -8.93
C PRO A 144 14.34 1.59 -10.17
N ASN A 145 14.77 2.85 -10.32
CA ASN A 145 15.58 3.35 -11.45
C ASN A 145 14.91 3.22 -12.82
N ASP A 146 13.58 3.18 -12.81
CA ASP A 146 12.73 3.28 -13.99
C ASP A 146 12.17 4.70 -14.12
N LYS A 147 11.41 5.01 -15.18
CA LYS A 147 10.76 6.32 -15.41
C LYS A 147 9.78 6.74 -14.31
N ARG A 148 9.40 5.83 -13.41
CA ARG A 148 8.48 6.08 -12.28
C ARG A 148 9.27 6.57 -11.05
N PRO A 149 9.21 7.86 -10.69
CA PRO A 149 10.07 8.41 -9.64
C PRO A 149 9.75 7.87 -8.24
N VAL A 150 8.51 7.47 -7.97
CA VAL A 150 8.07 7.01 -6.63
C VAL A 150 8.83 5.74 -6.20
N ALA A 151 8.97 4.74 -7.08
CA ALA A 151 9.67 3.50 -6.76
C ALA A 151 11.17 3.75 -6.51
N THR A 152 11.78 4.60 -7.34
CA THR A 152 13.18 5.04 -7.16
C THR A 152 13.37 5.78 -5.85
N PHE A 153 12.46 6.70 -5.49
CA PHE A 153 12.55 7.41 -4.21
C PHE A 153 12.38 6.47 -3.02
N CYS A 154 11.40 5.56 -3.07
CA CYS A 154 11.18 4.57 -2.02
C CYS A 154 12.44 3.73 -1.83
N HIS A 155 12.98 3.15 -2.91
CA HIS A 155 14.20 2.35 -2.87
C HIS A 155 15.39 3.14 -2.33
N ASN A 156 15.67 4.32 -2.89
CA ASN A 156 16.85 5.10 -2.52
C ASN A 156 16.78 5.53 -1.06
N ILE A 157 15.65 6.10 -0.62
CA ILE A 157 15.47 6.54 0.77
C ILE A 157 15.56 5.34 1.72
N ALA A 158 14.91 4.22 1.41
CA ALA A 158 15.00 2.99 2.19
C ALA A 158 16.43 2.43 2.26
N ASN A 159 17.24 2.66 1.23
CA ASN A 159 18.62 2.18 1.10
C ASN A 159 19.71 3.19 1.48
N ASP A 160 19.34 4.34 2.06
CA ASP A 160 20.28 5.42 2.37
C ASP A 160 21.04 5.97 1.14
N LEU A 161 20.45 5.82 -0.04
CA LEU A 161 20.91 6.41 -1.28
C LEU A 161 20.28 7.79 -1.49
N PRO A 162 20.98 8.73 -2.14
CA PRO A 162 20.42 10.04 -2.43
C PRO A 162 19.27 9.94 -3.45
N ILE A 163 18.32 10.86 -3.36
CA ILE A 163 17.33 11.11 -4.41
C ILE A 163 17.68 12.40 -5.15
N THR A 164 17.28 12.48 -6.42
CA THR A 164 17.43 13.69 -7.23
C THR A 164 16.05 14.23 -7.56
N ILE A 165 15.77 15.46 -7.14
CA ILE A 165 14.55 16.19 -7.50
C ILE A 165 14.99 17.44 -8.27
N ARG A 166 14.75 17.47 -9.58
CA ARG A 166 15.10 18.63 -10.41
C ARG A 166 14.15 19.80 -10.17
N ASP A 167 12.85 19.50 -10.07
CA ASP A 167 11.80 20.47 -9.77
C ASP A 167 10.87 19.90 -8.67
N PRO A 168 10.97 20.36 -7.42
CA PRO A 168 10.09 19.91 -6.35
C PRO A 168 8.64 20.38 -6.51
N GLY A 169 8.39 21.40 -7.35
CA GLY A 169 7.07 21.92 -7.66
C GLY A 169 6.32 21.14 -8.75
N ALA A 170 7.03 20.29 -9.50
CA ALA A 170 6.44 19.45 -10.53
C ALA A 170 5.37 18.52 -9.94
N THR A 171 4.18 18.56 -10.51
CA THR A 171 3.02 17.77 -10.07
C THR A 171 2.92 16.49 -10.87
N LEU A 172 2.70 15.37 -10.18
CA LEU A 172 2.41 14.07 -10.76
C LEU A 172 0.99 13.67 -10.40
N ASN A 173 0.27 13.15 -11.40
CA ASN A 173 -0.96 12.42 -11.17
C ASN A 173 -0.59 10.96 -10.90
N LEU A 174 -0.89 10.49 -9.69
CA LEU A 174 -0.54 9.15 -9.23
C LEU A 174 -1.79 8.31 -9.04
N VAL A 175 -1.71 7.03 -9.38
CA VAL A 175 -2.72 6.02 -9.03
C VAL A 175 -2.04 4.81 -8.40
N HIS A 176 -2.67 4.20 -7.40
CA HIS A 176 -2.09 3.04 -6.74
C HIS A 176 -2.37 1.76 -7.53
N VAL A 177 -1.41 0.83 -7.57
CA VAL A 177 -1.54 -0.43 -8.33
C VAL A 177 -2.72 -1.27 -7.87
N ASP A 178 -3.06 -1.26 -6.57
CA ASP A 178 -4.21 -2.01 -6.07
C ASP A 178 -5.54 -1.44 -6.64
N ASP A 179 -5.63 -0.13 -6.89
CA ASP A 179 -6.83 0.47 -7.53
C ASP A 179 -6.90 0.07 -9.01
N VAL A 180 -5.75 0.01 -9.69
CA VAL A 180 -5.67 -0.45 -11.08
C VAL A 180 -6.08 -1.92 -11.17
N VAL A 181 -5.59 -2.75 -10.25
CA VAL A 181 -5.93 -4.18 -10.22
C VAL A 181 -7.40 -4.39 -9.87
N ASP A 182 -7.96 -3.67 -8.89
CA ASP A 182 -9.39 -3.80 -8.58
C ASP A 182 -10.27 -3.43 -9.77
N GLU A 183 -9.96 -2.33 -10.45
CA GLU A 183 -10.67 -1.90 -11.65
C GLU A 183 -10.58 -2.95 -12.78
N PHE A 184 -9.39 -3.53 -13.00
CA PHE A 184 -9.19 -4.59 -14.00
C PHE A 184 -9.95 -5.88 -13.66
N MET A 185 -9.94 -6.29 -12.40
CA MET A 185 -10.72 -7.42 -11.92
C MET A 185 -12.22 -7.16 -12.09
N GLY A 186 -12.68 -5.94 -11.85
CA GLY A 186 -14.07 -5.54 -12.08
C GLY A 186 -14.51 -5.68 -13.53
N GLN A 187 -13.62 -5.44 -14.50
CA GLN A 187 -13.93 -5.71 -15.91
C GLN A 187 -14.07 -7.21 -16.18
N LEU A 188 -13.17 -8.04 -15.66
CA LEU A 188 -13.25 -9.49 -15.82
C LEU A 188 -14.52 -10.10 -15.21
N GLU A 189 -14.97 -9.56 -14.08
CA GLU A 189 -16.15 -9.96 -13.30
C GLU A 189 -17.45 -9.36 -13.84
N GLY A 190 -17.39 -8.42 -14.79
CA GLY A 190 -18.57 -7.72 -15.33
C GLY A 190 -19.24 -6.76 -14.33
N ARG A 191 -18.49 -6.22 -13.35
CA ARG A 191 -19.01 -5.29 -12.32
C ARG A 191 -19.63 -4.02 -12.90
N PHE A 192 -19.22 -3.62 -14.10
CA PHE A 192 -19.61 -2.36 -14.74
C PHE A 192 -20.81 -2.49 -15.71
N GLY A 193 -21.49 -3.63 -15.68
CA GLY A 193 -22.62 -3.93 -16.57
C GLY A 193 -22.24 -4.83 -17.74
N PRO A 194 -23.18 -5.08 -18.66
CA PRO A 194 -22.94 -6.00 -19.78
C PRO A 194 -21.84 -5.46 -20.69
N GLU A 195 -20.96 -6.37 -21.13
CA GLU A 195 -19.98 -6.08 -22.16
C GLU A 195 -20.70 -5.69 -23.46
N LEU A 196 -20.58 -4.43 -23.89
CA LEU A 196 -21.11 -3.97 -25.15
C LEU A 196 -20.01 -3.99 -26.22
N PRO A 197 -20.30 -4.42 -27.46
CA PRO A 197 -19.36 -4.30 -28.56
C PRO A 197 -18.90 -2.85 -28.72
N VAL A 198 -17.60 -2.63 -28.89
CA VAL A 198 -17.07 -1.26 -28.99
C VAL A 198 -17.62 -0.52 -30.22
N ALA A 199 -17.92 -1.25 -31.30
CA ALA A 199 -18.58 -0.73 -32.49
C ALA A 199 -19.91 -0.04 -32.17
N GLU A 200 -20.70 -0.63 -31.27
CA GLU A 200 -21.98 -0.07 -30.83
C GLU A 200 -21.75 1.25 -30.08
N LEU A 201 -20.82 1.26 -29.12
CA LEU A 201 -20.47 2.45 -28.34
C LEU A 201 -19.96 3.60 -29.23
N ILE A 202 -19.14 3.29 -30.23
CA ILE A 202 -18.63 4.26 -31.20
C ILE A 202 -19.77 4.82 -32.06
N SER A 203 -20.64 3.96 -32.60
CA SER A 203 -21.76 4.38 -33.45
C SER A 203 -22.73 5.33 -32.72
N GLN A 204 -22.90 5.11 -31.41
CA GLN A 204 -23.73 5.94 -30.53
C GLN A 204 -23.00 7.18 -30.00
N LYS A 205 -21.73 7.40 -30.36
CA LYS A 205 -20.86 8.48 -29.82
C LYS A 205 -20.73 8.44 -28.29
N ARG A 206 -20.77 7.24 -27.70
CA ARG A 206 -20.69 7.00 -26.25
C ARG A 206 -19.34 6.44 -25.81
N TRP A 207 -18.48 6.06 -26.75
CA TRP A 207 -17.17 5.51 -26.44
C TRP A 207 -16.22 6.58 -25.89
N THR A 208 -15.60 6.31 -24.74
CA THR A 208 -14.51 7.07 -24.14
C THR A 208 -13.51 6.09 -23.52
N PRO A 209 -12.20 6.42 -23.49
CA PRO A 209 -11.25 5.67 -22.68
C PRO A 209 -11.66 5.65 -21.19
N TYR A 210 -11.29 4.57 -20.52
CA TYR A 210 -11.49 4.37 -19.09
C TYR A 210 -10.36 5.02 -18.28
N SER A 211 -10.69 5.35 -17.03
CA SER A 211 -9.76 5.91 -16.05
C SER A 211 -9.91 5.18 -14.72
N VAL A 212 -8.82 5.11 -13.95
CA VAL A 212 -8.80 4.50 -12.62
C VAL A 212 -8.84 5.61 -11.57
N TYR A 213 -9.66 5.43 -10.53
CA TYR A 213 -9.78 6.38 -9.42
C TYR A 213 -9.54 5.66 -8.08
N PRO A 214 -9.10 6.40 -7.04
CA PRO A 214 -8.76 7.82 -7.04
C PRO A 214 -7.43 8.14 -7.75
N VAL A 215 -7.33 9.34 -8.33
CA VAL A 215 -6.08 9.91 -8.84
C VAL A 215 -5.58 10.96 -7.85
N TYR A 216 -4.32 10.86 -7.44
CA TYR A 216 -3.70 11.73 -6.46
C TYR A 216 -2.76 12.73 -7.15
N PRO A 217 -3.16 14.01 -7.31
CA PRO A 217 -2.27 15.05 -7.82
C PRO A 217 -1.34 15.52 -6.70
N LEU A 218 -0.05 15.20 -6.79
CA LEU A 218 0.94 15.55 -5.76
C LEU A 218 2.23 16.09 -6.35
N LYS A 219 2.82 17.04 -5.63
CA LYS A 219 4.15 17.55 -5.96
C LYS A 219 5.22 16.53 -5.60
N LEU A 220 6.27 16.44 -6.42
CA LEU A 220 7.41 15.55 -6.16
C LEU A 220 8.05 15.80 -4.78
N GLY A 221 8.14 17.06 -4.35
CA GLY A 221 8.65 17.41 -3.02
C GLY A 221 7.81 16.81 -1.90
N GLN A 222 6.48 16.84 -2.02
CA GLN A 222 5.57 16.29 -1.00
C GLN A 222 5.71 14.77 -0.86
N VAL A 223 5.90 14.06 -1.97
CA VAL A 223 6.17 12.61 -1.95
C VAL A 223 7.49 12.34 -1.23
N ALA A 224 8.55 13.08 -1.54
CA ALA A 224 9.84 12.91 -0.89
C ALA A 224 9.79 13.20 0.62
N ASP A 225 9.10 14.27 1.03
CA ASP A 225 8.94 14.64 2.44
C ASP A 225 8.25 13.52 3.23
N LEU A 226 7.18 12.92 2.68
CA LEU A 226 6.51 11.77 3.29
C LEU A 226 7.44 10.56 3.43
N LEU A 227 8.22 10.24 2.39
CA LEU A 227 9.13 9.11 2.43
C LEU A 227 10.27 9.31 3.45
N TYR A 228 10.82 10.52 3.57
CA TYR A 228 11.78 10.85 4.63
C TYR A 228 11.14 10.77 6.02
N TYR A 229 9.89 11.23 6.15
CA TYR A 229 9.13 11.08 7.39
C TYR A 229 8.94 9.60 7.77
N PHE A 230 8.58 8.72 6.82
CA PHE A 230 8.46 7.28 7.07
C PHE A 230 9.76 6.65 7.54
N LYS A 231 10.89 7.02 6.91
CA LYS A 231 12.22 6.57 7.31
C LYS A 231 12.57 7.02 8.71
N ALA A 232 12.38 8.31 9.01
CA ALA A 232 12.64 8.87 10.32
C ALA A 232 11.75 8.26 11.42
N GLY A 233 10.51 7.87 11.06
CA GLY A 233 9.55 7.20 11.93
C GLY A 233 10.10 5.97 12.65
N ARG A 234 11.05 5.25 12.05
CA ARG A 234 11.71 4.09 12.69
C ARG A 234 12.61 4.47 13.89
N GLN A 235 13.10 5.71 13.92
CA GLN A 235 13.92 6.23 15.03
C GLN A 235 13.07 7.07 15.99
N THR A 236 12.18 7.90 15.46
CA THR A 236 11.33 8.79 16.26
C THR A 236 10.12 8.07 16.86
N LEU A 237 9.82 6.86 16.38
CA LEU A 237 8.63 6.06 16.67
C LEU A 237 7.32 6.70 16.18
N ALA A 238 7.43 7.75 15.35
CA ALA A 238 6.28 8.37 14.74
C ALA A 238 5.71 7.47 13.64
N ILE A 239 4.39 7.28 13.64
CA ILE A 239 3.69 6.58 12.56
C ILE A 239 2.96 7.59 11.66
N PRO A 240 2.83 7.31 10.35
CA PRO A 240 2.16 8.23 9.44
C PRO A 240 0.65 8.32 9.70
N ASN A 241 0.03 9.37 9.17
CA ASN A 241 -1.42 9.53 9.18
C ASN A 241 -2.08 8.51 8.26
N VAL A 242 -2.31 7.30 8.77
CA VAL A 242 -2.94 6.20 8.02
C VAL A 242 -4.44 6.43 7.73
N GLY A 243 -5.04 7.47 8.29
CA GLY A 243 -6.38 7.93 7.93
C GLY A 243 -6.42 8.63 6.57
N ASP A 244 -5.28 9.15 6.09
CA ASP A 244 -5.12 9.64 4.72
C ASP A 244 -4.78 8.47 3.79
N GLU A 245 -5.62 8.25 2.78
CA GLU A 245 -5.55 7.06 1.94
C GLU A 245 -4.26 7.00 1.11
N PHE A 246 -3.84 8.13 0.54
CA PHE A 246 -2.61 8.23 -0.22
C PHE A 246 -1.40 7.92 0.67
N THR A 247 -1.32 8.57 1.84
CA THR A 247 -0.24 8.37 2.81
C THR A 247 -0.16 6.91 3.22
N ARG A 248 -1.29 6.25 3.49
CA ARG A 248 -1.36 4.82 3.81
C ARG A 248 -0.82 3.95 2.68
N LYS A 249 -1.28 4.18 1.44
CA LYS A 249 -0.83 3.44 0.24
C LYS A 249 0.66 3.66 -0.04
N LEU A 250 1.15 4.89 0.10
CA LEU A 250 2.57 5.23 -0.06
C LEU A 250 3.42 4.60 1.05
N TYR A 251 2.95 4.56 2.30
CA TYR A 251 3.67 3.90 3.39
C TYR A 251 3.84 2.40 3.15
N CYS A 252 2.78 1.70 2.74
CA CYS A 252 2.87 0.29 2.33
C CYS A 252 3.83 0.09 1.15
N THR A 253 3.79 0.98 0.16
CA THR A 253 4.74 0.98 -0.96
C THR A 253 6.17 1.13 -0.47
N TYR A 254 6.46 2.12 0.38
CA TYR A 254 7.78 2.34 0.96
C TYR A 254 8.30 1.11 1.71
N LEU A 255 7.46 0.48 2.56
CA LEU A 255 7.84 -0.72 3.29
C LEU A 255 8.23 -1.88 2.36
N SER A 256 7.57 -2.01 1.20
CA SER A 256 7.91 -3.05 0.20
C SER A 256 9.29 -2.86 -0.45
N HIS A 257 9.91 -1.69 -0.29
CA HIS A 257 11.26 -1.39 -0.77
C HIS A 257 12.33 -1.43 0.33
N LEU A 258 11.96 -1.75 1.58
CA LEU A 258 12.95 -1.97 2.64
C LEU A 258 13.83 -3.19 2.30
N PRO A 259 15.15 -3.11 2.57
CA PRO A 259 16.00 -4.29 2.53
C PRO A 259 15.50 -5.37 3.48
N GLU A 260 15.58 -6.63 3.06
CA GLU A 260 15.08 -7.77 3.84
C GLU A 260 15.74 -7.87 5.22
N ASN A 261 17.02 -7.51 5.33
CA ASN A 261 17.76 -7.44 6.59
C ASN A 261 17.40 -6.22 7.46
N ARG A 262 16.44 -5.40 7.05
CA ARG A 262 15.98 -4.18 7.73
C ARG A 262 14.49 -4.16 8.00
N PHE A 263 13.82 -5.31 8.06
CA PHE A 263 12.43 -5.35 8.54
C PHE A 263 12.30 -5.09 10.05
N THR A 264 13.37 -5.33 10.81
CA THR A 264 13.42 -5.04 12.25
C THR A 264 14.18 -3.76 12.55
N TYR A 265 13.83 -3.07 13.63
CA TYR A 265 14.64 -2.01 14.23
C TYR A 265 14.52 -2.10 15.76
N PRO A 266 15.62 -1.88 16.51
CA PRO A 266 15.59 -1.97 17.96
C PRO A 266 14.87 -0.77 18.56
N LEU A 267 14.15 -0.98 19.67
CA LEU A 267 13.62 0.09 20.49
C LEU A 267 14.68 0.55 21.50
N GLN A 268 14.65 1.83 21.88
CA GLN A 268 15.45 2.30 23.00
C GLN A 268 14.85 1.81 24.31
N VAL A 269 15.57 0.93 25.00
CA VAL A 269 15.15 0.36 26.29
C VAL A 269 15.73 1.19 27.44
N LYS A 270 14.85 1.69 28.31
CA LYS A 270 15.22 2.31 29.60
C LYS A 270 15.16 1.23 30.68
N ALA A 271 16.31 0.62 30.96
CA ALA A 271 16.42 -0.39 32.02
C ALA A 271 16.41 0.27 33.41
N GLY A 272 15.70 -0.35 34.35
CA GLY A 272 15.69 0.02 35.76
C GLY A 272 15.89 -1.21 36.64
N ALA A 273 16.14 -1.01 37.94
CA ALA A 273 16.36 -2.13 38.88
C ALA A 273 15.18 -3.14 38.87
N GLY A 274 13.97 -2.65 38.65
CA GLY A 274 12.73 -3.42 38.65
C GLY A 274 12.24 -3.92 37.29
N GLY A 275 13.00 -3.79 36.20
CA GLY A 275 12.57 -4.22 34.87
C GLY A 275 12.98 -3.23 33.76
N PHE A 276 12.12 -3.01 32.76
CA PHE A 276 12.42 -2.06 31.69
C PHE A 276 11.19 -1.35 31.13
N PHE A 277 11.43 -0.17 30.55
CA PHE A 277 10.45 0.61 29.82
C PHE A 277 10.95 0.88 28.40
N ALA A 278 10.09 0.64 27.40
CA ALA A 278 10.41 0.91 25.99
C ALA A 278 9.24 1.62 25.32
N GLU A 279 9.51 2.75 24.67
CA GLU A 279 8.53 3.44 23.83
C GLU A 279 8.33 2.65 22.53
N PHE A 280 7.11 2.58 22.00
CA PHE A 280 6.82 1.79 20.79
C PHE A 280 6.25 2.63 19.63
N ILE A 281 5.15 3.35 19.84
CA ILE A 281 4.46 4.12 18.80
C ILE A 281 4.10 5.50 19.35
N LYS A 282 4.33 6.55 18.56
CA LYS A 282 3.98 7.93 18.88
C LYS A 282 3.13 8.53 17.78
N THR A 283 2.04 9.19 18.19
CA THR A 283 1.19 10.00 17.32
C THR A 283 0.94 11.34 18.01
N PRO A 284 1.03 12.47 17.29
CA PRO A 284 0.67 13.77 17.84
C PRO A 284 -0.78 13.83 18.33
N GLU A 285 -1.70 13.20 17.62
CA GLU A 285 -3.15 13.35 17.79
C GLU A 285 -3.84 12.18 18.51
N ARG A 286 -3.23 11.00 18.56
CA ARG A 286 -3.78 9.81 19.25
C ARG A 286 -2.91 9.31 20.41
N GLY A 287 -1.91 10.07 20.82
CA GLY A 287 -1.05 9.75 21.96
C GLY A 287 0.08 8.78 21.65
N GLN A 288 0.59 8.12 22.68
CA GLN A 288 1.78 7.27 22.62
C GLN A 288 1.53 5.92 23.28
N VAL A 289 2.03 4.84 22.67
CA VAL A 289 2.05 3.48 23.22
C VAL A 289 3.47 3.11 23.62
N SER A 290 3.62 2.51 24.80
CA SER A 290 4.88 2.01 25.35
C SER A 290 4.66 0.63 25.99
N VAL A 291 5.75 -0.11 26.21
CA VAL A 291 5.76 -1.38 26.93
C VAL A 291 6.56 -1.20 28.21
N HIS A 292 5.99 -1.63 29.33
CA HIS A 292 6.63 -1.64 30.63
C HIS A 292 6.65 -3.07 31.18
N VAL A 293 7.82 -3.56 31.52
CA VAL A 293 8.01 -4.87 32.15
C VAL A 293 8.49 -4.67 33.57
N LEU A 294 7.83 -5.32 34.53
CA LEU A 294 8.16 -5.28 35.95
C LEU A 294 8.51 -6.66 36.48
N LYS A 295 9.62 -6.78 37.19
CA LYS A 295 10.03 -7.99 37.91
C LYS A 295 9.12 -8.24 39.12
N PRO A 296 9.04 -9.50 39.61
CA PRO A 296 8.27 -9.87 40.80
C PRO A 296 8.50 -8.92 41.98
N GLY A 297 7.42 -8.51 42.65
CA GLY A 297 7.46 -7.63 43.82
C GLY A 297 7.78 -6.15 43.55
N THR A 298 8.10 -5.77 42.31
CA THR A 298 8.43 -4.39 41.97
C THR A 298 7.18 -3.50 41.94
N THR A 299 7.33 -2.28 42.46
CA THR A 299 6.36 -1.20 42.35
C THR A 299 6.94 -0.04 41.53
N THR A 300 6.14 0.56 40.65
CA THR A 300 6.49 1.77 39.89
C THR A 300 5.29 2.70 39.78
N GLY A 301 5.54 4.01 39.62
CA GLY A 301 4.49 5.03 39.65
C GLY A 301 4.71 6.02 40.80
N ASN A 302 3.77 6.10 41.72
CA ASN A 302 3.73 7.08 42.82
C ASN A 302 3.80 8.52 42.31
N HIS A 303 2.99 8.81 41.31
CA HIS A 303 2.86 10.15 40.76
C HIS A 303 1.44 10.38 40.25
N TRP A 304 1.16 11.63 39.92
CA TRP A 304 -0.12 12.05 39.34
C TRP A 304 0.10 13.07 38.22
N HIS A 305 -0.98 13.36 37.49
CA HIS A 305 -0.98 14.24 36.33
C HIS A 305 -2.10 15.28 36.38
N GLN A 306 -1.80 16.47 35.87
CA GLN A 306 -2.79 17.55 35.70
C GLN A 306 -3.76 17.27 34.54
N SER A 307 -3.21 17.03 33.33
CA SER A 307 -3.98 16.85 32.09
C SER A 307 -3.45 15.70 31.22
N ARG A 308 -2.56 14.87 31.77
CA ARG A 308 -2.15 13.60 31.16
C ARG A 308 -3.02 12.49 31.76
N CYS A 309 -3.53 11.63 30.90
CA CYS A 309 -4.22 10.40 31.28
C CYS A 309 -3.63 9.23 30.52
N GLU A 310 -3.82 8.04 31.08
CA GLU A 310 -3.20 6.82 30.58
C GLU A 310 -4.20 5.65 30.60
N LYS A 311 -3.92 4.64 29.78
CA LYS A 311 -4.62 3.35 29.77
C LYS A 311 -3.58 2.26 29.95
N LEU A 312 -3.72 1.48 31.01
CA LEU A 312 -2.85 0.33 31.27
C LEU A 312 -3.60 -0.93 30.87
N LEU A 313 -2.97 -1.74 30.02
CA LEU A 313 -3.44 -3.07 29.65
C LEU A 313 -2.37 -4.08 30.04
N LEU A 314 -2.70 -4.99 30.96
CA LEU A 314 -1.80 -6.08 31.31
C LEU A 314 -2.01 -7.23 30.33
N VAL A 315 -0.92 -7.71 29.75
CA VAL A 315 -0.95 -8.80 28.76
C VAL A 315 -0.21 -10.05 29.23
N SER A 316 0.52 -9.96 30.35
CA SER A 316 1.14 -11.11 31.01
C SER A 316 1.41 -10.81 32.49
N GLY A 317 1.32 -11.83 33.34
CA GLY A 317 1.53 -11.74 34.79
C GLY A 317 0.28 -11.28 35.57
N ARG A 318 0.48 -10.96 36.86
CA ARG A 318 -0.56 -10.51 37.79
C ARG A 318 -0.07 -9.30 38.58
N GLY A 319 -0.92 -8.30 38.72
CA GLY A 319 -0.57 -7.07 39.41
C GLY A 319 -1.77 -6.37 40.04
N VAL A 320 -1.49 -5.24 40.65
CA VAL A 320 -2.50 -4.33 41.18
C VAL A 320 -2.14 -2.90 40.81
N VAL A 321 -3.10 -2.18 40.25
CA VAL A 321 -3.04 -0.73 40.09
C VAL A 321 -3.73 -0.10 41.30
N ARG A 322 -3.04 0.78 42.03
CA ARG A 322 -3.64 1.54 43.12
C ARG A 322 -3.79 2.99 42.72
N LEU A 323 -4.90 3.60 43.14
CA LEU A 323 -5.33 4.95 42.77
C LEU A 323 -5.79 5.70 44.02
N ARG A 324 -5.27 6.91 44.25
CA ARG A 324 -5.74 7.81 45.31
C ARG A 324 -5.97 9.21 44.76
N LYS A 325 -7.10 9.84 45.09
CA LYS A 325 -7.32 11.26 44.75
C LYS A 325 -6.24 12.13 45.39
N VAL A 326 -5.77 13.16 44.71
CA VAL A 326 -4.73 14.06 45.25
C VAL A 326 -5.14 14.73 46.57
N HIS A 327 -6.45 14.98 46.77
CA HIS A 327 -7.01 15.60 47.98
C HIS A 327 -7.89 14.65 48.79
N GLY A 328 -7.59 13.35 48.81
CA GLY A 328 -8.31 12.37 49.61
C GLY A 328 -7.41 11.25 50.10
N ASP A 329 -7.91 10.49 51.08
CA ASP A 329 -7.17 9.42 51.74
C ASP A 329 -7.57 8.02 51.27
N GLU A 330 -8.67 7.90 50.51
CA GLU A 330 -9.18 6.62 50.03
C GLU A 330 -8.32 6.06 48.88
N VAL A 331 -7.77 4.86 49.08
CA VAL A 331 -6.99 4.12 48.08
C VAL A 331 -7.86 3.05 47.44
N LEU A 332 -8.10 3.19 46.13
CA LEU A 332 -8.75 2.19 45.30
C LEU A 332 -7.71 1.19 44.80
N ALA A 333 -8.08 -0.09 44.68
CA ALA A 333 -7.22 -1.15 44.17
C ALA A 333 -7.91 -1.91 43.03
N CYS A 334 -7.29 -1.89 41.85
CA CYS A 334 -7.72 -2.65 40.68
C CYS A 334 -6.76 -3.82 40.48
N PHE A 335 -7.20 -5.04 40.80
CA PHE A 335 -6.44 -6.26 40.53
C PHE A 335 -6.57 -6.64 39.06
N VAL A 336 -5.44 -6.91 38.42
CA VAL A 336 -5.36 -7.06 36.97
C VAL A 336 -4.45 -8.24 36.62
N SER A 337 -4.78 -8.94 35.52
CA SER A 337 -4.03 -10.12 35.08
C SER A 337 -4.00 -10.22 33.57
N GLY A 338 -2.91 -10.77 33.03
CA GLY A 338 -2.84 -11.17 31.62
C GLY A 338 -3.76 -12.35 31.25
N ASP A 339 -4.23 -13.14 32.23
CA ASP A 339 -5.17 -14.25 32.00
C ASP A 339 -6.57 -13.74 31.61
N ASN A 340 -6.91 -12.54 32.07
CA ASN A 340 -8.17 -11.84 31.75
C ASN A 340 -7.83 -10.36 31.48
N PRO A 341 -7.44 -10.02 30.24
CA PRO A 341 -6.93 -8.69 29.93
C PRO A 341 -8.01 -7.62 30.06
N GLU A 342 -7.81 -6.70 30.99
CA GLU A 342 -8.69 -5.55 31.26
C GLU A 342 -7.89 -4.25 31.19
N VAL A 343 -8.57 -3.17 30.78
CA VAL A 343 -7.97 -1.82 30.72
C VAL A 343 -8.28 -1.09 32.01
N VAL A 344 -7.23 -0.54 32.64
CA VAL A 344 -7.37 0.43 33.73
C VAL A 344 -7.10 1.83 33.19
N ASP A 345 -8.13 2.67 33.17
CA ASP A 345 -7.98 4.10 32.93
C ASP A 345 -7.33 4.76 34.15
N ILE A 346 -6.29 5.57 33.92
CA ILE A 346 -5.65 6.42 34.91
C ILE A 346 -6.17 7.85 34.75
N PRO A 347 -7.11 8.29 35.60
CA PRO A 347 -7.68 9.62 35.48
C PRO A 347 -6.69 10.68 35.98
N SER A 348 -6.70 11.85 35.35
CA SER A 348 -6.03 13.04 35.88
C SER A 348 -6.50 13.34 37.31
N GLY A 349 -5.61 13.86 38.16
CA GLY A 349 -5.92 14.17 39.55
C GLY A 349 -5.93 12.96 40.51
N PHE A 350 -5.52 11.78 40.04
CA PHE A 350 -5.24 10.61 40.88
C PHE A 350 -3.74 10.30 40.88
N ALA A 351 -3.18 10.20 42.09
CA ALA A 351 -1.91 9.51 42.28
C ALA A 351 -2.12 8.03 42.03
N HIS A 352 -1.14 7.40 41.38
CA HIS A 352 -1.24 5.99 41.04
C HIS A 352 0.10 5.29 41.03
N HIS A 353 0.06 3.98 41.31
CA HIS A 353 1.18 3.07 41.09
C HIS A 353 0.68 1.71 40.65
N ILE A 354 1.56 0.95 40.01
CA ILE A 354 1.34 -0.45 39.68
C ILE A 354 2.41 -1.30 40.37
N GLN A 355 1.96 -2.44 40.91
CA GLN A 355 2.81 -3.41 41.59
C GLN A 355 2.65 -4.79 40.95
N ASN A 356 3.77 -5.47 40.72
CA ASN A 356 3.77 -6.88 40.35
C ASN A 356 3.54 -7.75 41.59
N LEU A 357 2.42 -8.48 41.62
CA LEU A 357 2.04 -9.41 42.69
C LEU A 357 2.37 -10.87 42.36
N GLY A 358 2.77 -11.14 41.13
CA GLY A 358 3.11 -12.47 40.64
C GLY A 358 4.54 -12.89 40.96
N ASN A 359 4.87 -14.11 40.55
CA ASN A 359 6.21 -14.70 40.59
C ASN A 359 6.93 -14.67 39.22
N THR A 360 6.26 -14.16 38.17
CA THR A 360 6.83 -13.92 36.84
C THR A 360 6.90 -12.42 36.54
N GLU A 361 7.54 -12.06 35.43
CA GLU A 361 7.47 -10.68 34.94
C GLU A 361 6.02 -10.29 34.62
N LEU A 362 5.70 -9.02 34.91
CA LEU A 362 4.45 -8.37 34.59
C LEU A 362 4.67 -7.50 33.35
N VAL A 363 3.93 -7.76 32.28
CA VAL A 363 4.05 -7.03 31.01
C VAL A 363 2.83 -6.15 30.81
N ILE A 364 3.08 -4.84 30.69
CA ILE A 364 2.06 -3.80 30.61
C ILE A 364 2.22 -3.07 29.28
N VAL A 365 1.15 -3.01 28.51
CA VAL A 365 1.00 -2.07 27.40
C VAL A 365 0.40 -0.79 27.97
N LEU A 366 1.14 0.31 27.85
CA LEU A 366 0.76 1.62 28.36
C LEU A 366 0.45 2.54 27.19
N TRP A 367 -0.77 3.07 27.14
CA TRP A 367 -1.09 4.22 26.29
C TRP A 367 -1.15 5.49 27.14
N ALA A 368 -0.60 6.59 26.61
CA ALA A 368 -0.71 7.94 27.18
C ALA A 368 -1.29 8.91 26.16
N ASN A 369 -2.13 9.85 26.60
CA ASN A 369 -2.86 10.77 25.73
C ASN A 369 -2.01 11.76 24.92
N LYS A 370 -0.71 11.88 25.23
CA LYS A 370 0.26 12.67 24.46
C LYS A 370 1.66 12.07 24.55
N PRO A 371 2.53 12.30 23.56
CA PRO A 371 3.93 11.91 23.64
C PRO A 371 4.63 12.50 24.87
N PHE A 372 5.64 11.78 25.39
CA PHE A 372 6.47 12.28 26.49
C PHE A 372 7.35 13.45 26.04
N ASP A 373 7.31 14.55 26.80
CA ASP A 373 8.16 15.73 26.63
C ASP A 373 9.01 15.92 27.89
N PRO A 374 10.35 15.70 27.83
CA PRO A 374 11.24 15.91 28.97
C PRO A 374 11.23 17.34 29.52
N GLY A 375 10.95 18.35 28.69
CA GLY A 375 10.88 19.75 29.12
C GLY A 375 9.59 20.10 29.85
N LYS A 376 8.54 19.28 29.68
CA LYS A 376 7.22 19.44 30.30
C LYS A 376 6.64 18.07 30.67
N PRO A 377 7.24 17.37 31.65
CA PRO A 377 6.88 15.98 31.95
C PRO A 377 5.40 15.82 32.33
N GLY A 378 4.84 16.84 32.99
CA GLY A 378 3.43 16.85 33.40
C GLY A 378 3.13 15.80 34.47
N THR A 379 4.15 15.43 35.25
CA THR A 379 4.11 14.41 36.30
C THR A 379 4.58 15.03 37.61
N SER A 380 3.83 14.81 38.68
CA SER A 380 4.20 15.26 40.03
C SER A 380 4.22 14.05 40.96
N PHE A 381 5.31 13.87 41.71
CA PHE A 381 5.42 12.79 42.69
C PHE A 381 4.37 12.96 43.79
N LEU A 382 3.67 11.87 44.11
CA LEU A 382 2.76 11.75 45.24
C LEU A 382 2.59 10.26 45.53
N GLU A 383 3.03 9.82 46.71
CA GLU A 383 2.84 8.44 47.16
C GLU A 383 1.36 8.13 47.35
N VAL A 384 0.92 6.94 46.94
CA VAL A 384 -0.48 6.47 47.00
C VAL A 384 -0.82 5.88 48.36
#